data_AF-A0A758RDE4-F1
#
_entry.id   AF-A0A758RDE4-F1
#
_cell.length_a   1.000
_cell.length_b   1.000
_cell.length_c   1.000
_cell.angle_alpha   90.00
_cell.angle_beta   90.00
_cell.angle_gamma   90.00
#
_symmetry.space_group_name_H-M   'P 1'
#
loop_
_entity.id
_entity.type
_entity.pdbx_description
1 polymer ?
#
loop_
_entity_poly.entity_id
_entity_poly.type
_entity_poly.pdbx_seq_one_letter_code
_entity_poly.pdbx_strand_id
1 'polypeptide(L)'
;LRERIDTASSVDQAKAIRADIESQKALLGTALFTELKNKAVKRYYQVNAQNKVEAVINSIPNPGEPEAAEMFAKAESTLGAAKRHLGDELHDKYRVTLDDMKPEYIG
;
A
#
# COMPACT_ATOMS: atom_id res chain seq x y z
N LEU A 1 1.55 15.92 14.19
CA LEU A 1 2.26 15.43 12.97
C LEU A 1 2.29 13.91 12.90
N ARG A 2 2.69 13.19 13.96
CA ARG A 2 2.67 11.70 13.97
C ARG A 2 1.31 11.11 13.59
N GLU A 3 0.25 11.51 14.29
CA GLU A 3 -1.11 11.05 13.98
C GLU A 3 -1.53 11.37 12.54
N ARG A 4 -1.27 12.59 12.06
CA ARG A 4 -1.53 12.98 10.66
C ARG A 4 -0.82 12.05 9.66
N ILE A 5 0.42 11.64 9.96
CA ILE A 5 1.14 10.65 9.15
C ILE A 5 0.41 9.30 9.21
N ASP A 6 0.12 8.81 10.41
CA ASP A 6 -0.43 7.47 10.61
C ASP A 6 -1.83 7.33 9.97
N THR A 7 -2.62 8.40 9.93
CA THR A 7 -3.97 8.42 9.34
C THR A 7 -4.03 8.79 7.87
N ALA A 8 -2.92 9.17 7.23
CA ALA A 8 -2.90 9.51 5.81
C ALA A 8 -3.36 8.29 4.98
N SER A 9 -4.44 8.43 4.23
CA SER A 9 -5.05 7.35 3.46
C SER A 9 -4.82 7.48 1.96
N SER A 10 -4.20 8.58 1.50
CA SER A 10 -3.82 8.77 0.10
C SER A 10 -2.35 9.15 -0.08
N VAL A 11 -1.83 8.85 -1.27
CA VAL A 11 -0.48 9.23 -1.68
C VAL A 11 -0.30 10.75 -1.61
N ASP A 12 -1.31 11.53 -2.01
CA ASP A 12 -1.22 12.99 -2.02
C ASP A 12 -1.29 13.58 -0.61
N GLN A 13 -2.07 12.99 0.30
CA GLN A 13 -2.01 13.35 1.72
C GLN A 13 -0.63 13.09 2.30
N ALA A 14 -0.04 11.91 2.04
CA ALA A 14 1.30 11.57 2.53
C ALA A 14 2.38 12.53 1.97
N LYS A 15 2.29 12.92 0.69
CA LYS A 15 3.16 13.94 0.08
C LYS A 15 2.99 15.30 0.74
N ALA A 16 1.76 15.76 0.94
CA ALA A 16 1.47 17.04 1.58
C ALA A 16 2.02 17.10 3.01
N ILE A 17 1.83 16.04 3.79
CA ILE A 17 2.39 15.93 5.15
C ILE A 17 3.91 15.98 5.13
N ARG A 18 4.56 15.31 4.17
CA ARG A 18 6.01 15.37 4.02
C ARG A 18 6.48 16.80 3.71
N ALA A 19 5.81 17.50 2.80
CA ALA A 19 6.12 18.89 2.49
C ALA A 19 5.97 19.81 3.72
N ASP A 20 4.93 19.61 4.52
CA ASP A 20 4.73 20.34 5.78
C ASP A 20 5.85 20.08 6.81
N ILE A 21 6.39 18.86 6.86
CA ILE A 21 7.52 18.53 7.74
C ILE A 21 8.81 19.21 7.25
N GLU A 22 9.05 19.21 5.94
CA GLU A 22 10.21 19.87 5.32
C GLU A 22 10.20 21.38 5.55
N SER A 23 9.03 22.04 5.46
CA SER A 23 8.90 23.48 5.71
C SER A 23 9.18 23.86 7.18
N GLN A 24 8.99 22.93 8.11
CA GLN A 24 9.23 23.12 9.54
C GLN A 24 10.64 22.70 9.98
N LYS A 25 11.54 22.30 9.07
CA LYS A 25 12.87 21.76 9.40
C LYS A 25 13.70 22.65 10.33
N ALA A 26 13.64 23.98 10.16
CA ALA A 26 14.38 24.91 11.01
C ALA A 26 13.84 24.99 12.45
N LEU A 27 12.57 24.63 12.65
CA LEU A 27 11.88 24.63 13.95
C LEU A 27 11.93 23.25 14.62
N LEU A 28 11.93 22.20 13.81
CA LEU A 28 12.03 20.81 14.25
C LEU A 28 13.51 20.46 14.42
N GLY A 29 13.99 20.37 15.67
CA GLY A 29 15.34 19.87 15.94
C GLY A 29 15.63 18.54 15.19
N THR A 30 16.91 18.32 14.84
CA THR A 30 17.35 17.26 13.90
C THR A 30 16.74 15.88 14.15
N ALA A 31 16.65 15.47 15.42
CA ALA A 31 16.09 14.17 15.80
C ALA A 31 14.61 14.04 15.40
N LEU A 32 13.78 15.03 15.79
CA LEU A 32 12.35 15.01 15.52
C LEU A 32 12.05 15.16 14.02
N PHE A 33 12.78 16.05 13.33
CA PHE A 33 12.66 16.19 11.88
C PHE A 33 12.94 14.86 11.15
N THR A 34 14.02 14.17 11.52
CA THR A 34 14.40 12.90 10.90
C THR A 34 13.37 11.81 11.16
N GLU A 35 12.87 11.71 12.40
CA GLU A 35 11.81 10.76 12.76
C GLU A 35 10.55 10.97 11.93
N LEU A 36 10.04 12.21 11.89
CA LEU A 36 8.80 12.54 11.19
C LEU A 36 8.93 12.34 9.68
N LYS A 37 10.07 12.74 9.09
CA LYS A 37 10.33 12.53 7.66
C LYS A 37 10.36 11.04 7.32
N ASN A 38 11.06 10.23 8.11
CA ASN A 38 11.14 8.78 7.86
C ASN A 38 9.78 8.10 7.99
N LYS A 39 8.96 8.51 8.99
CA LYS A 39 7.59 8.04 9.14
C LYS A 39 6.71 8.43 7.94
N ALA A 40 6.78 9.68 7.48
CA ALA A 40 6.01 10.13 6.32
C ALA A 40 6.38 9.38 5.04
N VAL A 41 7.68 9.13 4.83
CA VAL A 41 8.18 8.31 3.70
C VAL A 41 7.67 6.87 3.80
N LYS A 42 7.74 6.25 4.98
CA LYS A 42 7.21 4.89 5.18
C LYS A 42 5.72 4.82 4.86
N ARG A 43 4.93 5.79 5.35
CA ARG A 43 3.49 5.84 5.09
C ARG A 43 3.18 6.00 3.61
N TYR A 44 3.90 6.87 2.91
CA TYR A 44 3.75 7.02 1.45
C TYR A 44 3.90 5.68 0.72
N TYR A 45 4.94 4.90 1.05
CA TYR A 45 5.17 3.62 0.40
C TYR A 45 4.13 2.57 0.79
N GLN A 46 3.65 2.56 2.04
CA GLN A 46 2.56 1.70 2.48
C GLN A 46 1.28 1.97 1.66
N VAL A 47 0.83 3.23 1.60
CA VAL A 47 -0.39 3.62 0.87
C VAL A 47 -0.24 3.36 -0.63
N ASN A 48 0.91 3.71 -1.21
CA ASN A 48 1.16 3.45 -2.63
C ASN A 48 1.18 1.95 -2.97
N ALA A 49 1.73 1.10 -2.08
CA ALA A 49 1.72 -0.35 -2.26
C ALA A 49 0.28 -0.90 -2.17
N GLN A 50 -0.49 -0.42 -1.19
CA GLN A 50 -1.90 -0.78 -1.01
C GLN A 50 -2.73 -0.42 -2.25
N ASN A 51 -2.63 0.81 -2.75
CA ASN A 51 -3.35 1.25 -3.95
C ASN A 51 -3.03 0.39 -5.17
N LYS A 52 -1.78 -0.08 -5.32
CA LYS A 52 -1.38 -0.95 -6.42
C LYS A 52 -1.98 -2.34 -6.30
N VAL A 53 -2.01 -2.91 -5.10
CA VAL A 53 -2.65 -4.20 -4.85
C VAL A 53 -4.15 -4.10 -5.13
N GLU A 54 -4.82 -3.11 -4.55
CA GLU A 54 -6.26 -2.87 -4.77
C GLU A 54 -6.57 -2.66 -6.26
N ALA A 55 -5.77 -1.88 -6.98
CA ALA A 55 -5.97 -1.64 -8.41
C ALA A 55 -5.87 -2.93 -9.24
N VAL A 56 -4.90 -3.80 -8.95
CA VAL A 56 -4.76 -5.06 -9.67
C VAL A 56 -5.89 -6.02 -9.31
N ILE A 57 -6.26 -6.14 -8.03
CA ILE A 57 -7.39 -6.97 -7.58
C ILE A 57 -8.70 -6.52 -8.23
N ASN A 58 -8.98 -5.21 -8.26
CA ASN A 58 -10.18 -4.66 -8.87
C ASN A 58 -10.20 -4.75 -10.40
N SER A 59 -9.05 -5.08 -11.02
CA SER A 59 -8.94 -5.26 -12.47
C SER A 59 -8.99 -6.74 -12.87
N ILE A 60 -9.19 -7.66 -11.92
CA ILE A 60 -9.36 -9.09 -12.24
C ILE A 60 -10.71 -9.25 -12.98
N PRO A 61 -10.73 -9.81 -14.20
CA PRO A 61 -11.95 -10.15 -14.94
C PRO A 61 -12.84 -11.13 -14.18
N ASN A 62 -14.08 -11.38 -14.62
CA ASN A 62 -14.88 -12.43 -13.98
C ASN A 62 -14.24 -13.82 -14.21
N PRO A 63 -14.49 -14.80 -13.30
CA PRO A 63 -14.11 -16.18 -13.52
C PRO A 63 -14.54 -16.71 -14.89
N GLY A 64 -13.63 -17.38 -15.60
CA GLY A 64 -13.88 -17.93 -16.94
C GLY A 64 -13.77 -16.94 -18.10
N GLU A 65 -13.59 -15.64 -17.84
CA GLU A 65 -13.26 -14.67 -18.89
C GLU A 65 -11.81 -14.85 -19.38
N PRO A 66 -11.50 -14.42 -20.62
CA PRO A 66 -10.12 -14.36 -21.09
C PRO A 66 -9.24 -13.60 -20.10
N GLU A 67 -8.00 -14.06 -19.92
CA GLU A 67 -7.01 -13.44 -19.04
C GLU A 67 -7.34 -13.48 -17.53
N ALA A 68 -8.49 -14.03 -17.10
CA ALA A 68 -8.88 -14.08 -15.69
C ALA A 68 -7.82 -14.76 -14.81
N ALA A 69 -7.34 -15.95 -15.22
CA ALA A 69 -6.30 -16.69 -14.52
C ALA A 69 -4.95 -15.93 -14.49
N GLU A 70 -4.59 -15.25 -15.58
CA GLU A 70 -3.36 -14.47 -15.68
C GLU A 70 -3.41 -13.23 -14.78
N MET A 71 -4.52 -12.50 -14.80
CA MET A 71 -4.75 -11.32 -13.97
C MET A 71 -4.83 -11.69 -12.49
N PHE A 72 -5.39 -12.86 -12.16
CA PHE A 72 -5.35 -13.39 -10.80
C PHE A 72 -3.91 -13.67 -10.34
N ALA A 73 -3.11 -14.38 -11.14
CA ALA A 73 -1.70 -14.65 -10.83
C ALA A 73 -0.89 -13.33 -10.69
N LYS A 74 -1.21 -12.32 -11.49
CA LYS A 74 -0.64 -10.97 -11.37
C LYS A 74 -1.01 -10.30 -10.05
N ALA A 75 -2.24 -10.49 -9.55
CA ALA A 75 -2.64 -9.99 -8.23
C ALA A 75 -1.84 -10.65 -7.12
N GLU A 76 -1.67 -11.97 -7.14
CA GLU A 76 -0.85 -12.70 -6.16
C GLU A 76 0.61 -12.22 -6.17
N SER A 77 1.20 -12.09 -7.36
CA SER A 77 2.58 -11.58 -7.53
C SER A 77 2.73 -10.14 -7.03
N THR A 78 1.76 -9.27 -7.34
CA THR A 78 1.73 -7.87 -6.88
C THR A 78 1.64 -7.79 -5.36
N LEU A 79 0.77 -8.61 -4.74
CA LEU A 79 0.63 -8.69 -3.29
C LEU A 79 1.93 -9.15 -2.63
N GLY A 80 2.56 -10.21 -3.14
CA GLY A 80 3.84 -10.70 -2.62
C GLY A 80 4.95 -9.64 -2.67
N ALA A 81 5.05 -8.89 -3.77
CA ALA A 81 6.00 -7.79 -3.91
C ALA A 81 5.70 -6.61 -2.96
N ALA A 82 4.43 -6.41 -2.59
CA ALA A 82 3.98 -5.35 -1.70
C ALA A 82 4.23 -5.65 -0.20
N LYS A 83 4.47 -6.91 0.18
CA LYS A 83 4.58 -7.36 1.58
C LYS A 83 5.45 -6.46 2.46
N ARG A 84 6.65 -6.09 1.99
CA ARG A 84 7.60 -5.25 2.74
C ARG A 84 7.03 -3.88 3.15
N HIS A 85 6.05 -3.36 2.40
CA HIS A 85 5.45 -2.05 2.63
C HIS A 85 4.11 -2.14 3.35
N LEU A 86 3.34 -3.21 3.10
CA LEU A 86 2.06 -3.44 3.76
C LEU A 86 2.22 -3.89 5.22
N GLY A 87 3.29 -4.64 5.52
CA GLY A 87 3.41 -5.38 6.77
C GLY A 87 2.54 -6.65 6.79
N ASP A 88 2.75 -7.52 7.77
CA ASP A 88 2.14 -8.84 7.79
C ASP A 88 0.61 -8.78 7.90
N GLU A 89 0.06 -7.93 8.78
CA GLU A 89 -1.39 -7.87 9.02
C GLU A 89 -2.18 -7.49 7.76
N LEU A 90 -1.77 -6.42 7.06
CA LEU A 90 -2.48 -5.96 5.87
C LEU A 90 -2.21 -6.88 4.67
N HIS A 91 -1.00 -7.42 4.55
CA HIS A 91 -0.69 -8.43 3.52
C HIS A 91 -1.55 -9.68 3.70
N ASP A 92 -1.68 -10.19 4.93
CA ASP A 92 -2.45 -11.40 5.21
C ASP A 92 -3.94 -11.21 4.94
N LYS A 93 -4.49 -10.03 5.19
CA LYS A 93 -5.88 -9.69 4.81
C LYS A 93 -6.11 -9.86 3.31
N TYR A 94 -5.26 -9.26 2.47
CA TYR A 94 -5.36 -9.43 1.01
C TYR A 94 -5.10 -10.86 0.57
N ARG A 95 -4.16 -11.56 1.21
CA ARG A 95 -3.85 -12.95 0.88
C ARG A 95 -5.05 -13.85 1.11
N VAL A 96 -5.69 -13.74 2.27
CA VAL A 96 -6.91 -14.51 2.58
C VAL A 96 -7.99 -14.26 1.55
N THR A 97 -8.24 -12.99 1.18
CA THR A 97 -9.22 -12.66 0.14
C THR A 97 -8.89 -13.31 -1.21
N LEU A 98 -7.62 -13.29 -1.64
CA LEU A 98 -7.22 -13.96 -2.86
C LEU A 98 -7.37 -15.48 -2.73
N ASP A 99 -6.90 -16.09 -1.64
CA ASP A 99 -7.00 -17.53 -1.41
C ASP A 99 -8.45 -18.03 -1.48
N ASP A 100 -9.41 -17.26 -0.95
CA ASP A 100 -10.85 -17.58 -1.00
C ASP A 100 -11.40 -17.52 -2.44
N MET A 101 -10.94 -16.56 -3.26
CA MET A 101 -11.37 -16.41 -4.65
C MET A 101 -10.71 -17.43 -5.60
N LYS A 102 -9.50 -17.88 -5.28
CA LYS A 102 -8.62 -18.67 -6.16
C LYS A 102 -9.27 -19.89 -6.83
N PRO A 103 -10.13 -20.69 -6.16
CA PRO A 103 -10.77 -21.85 -6.79
C PRO A 103 -11.62 -21.49 -8.02
N GLU A 104 -12.15 -20.26 -8.10
CA GLU A 104 -12.95 -19.82 -9.24
C GLU A 104 -12.10 -19.45 -10.46
N TYR A 105 -10.82 -19.12 -10.26
CA TYR A 105 -9.94 -18.58 -11.30
C TYR A 105 -8.94 -19.59 -11.87
N ILE A 106 -8.59 -20.64 -11.12
CA ILE A 106 -7.55 -21.62 -11.46
C ILE A 106 -8.10 -23.06 -11.39
N GLY A 107 -9.43 -23.20 -11.38
CA GLY A 107 -10.15 -24.48 -11.33
C GLY A 107 -10.24 -25.20 -12.68
#